data_AF-A0A2R6MYK2-F1
#
_entry.id   AF-A0A2R6MYK2-F1
#
_cell.length_a   1.000
_cell.length_b   1.000
_cell.length_c   1.000
_cell.angle_alpha   90.00
_cell.angle_beta   90.00
_cell.angle_gamma   90.00
#
_symmetry.space_group_name_H-M   'P 1'
#
loop_
_entity.id
_entity.type
_entity.pdbx_description
1 polymer ?
#
loop_
_entity_poly.entity_id
_entity_poly.type
_entity_poly.pdbx_seq_one_letter_code
_entity_poly.pdbx_strand_id
1 'polypeptide(L)' 'MNTEKIRALVPHYVVMLVTVFLVVSVLRALVGVRLAVEFAVILVIVFLYPFVVRRLGYAPEVWE' A
#
# COMPACT_ATOMS: atom_id res chain seq x y z
N MET A 1 17.17 16.11 3.37
CA MET A 1 16.30 14.99 3.77
C MET A 1 17.19 13.94 4.41
N ASN A 2 16.99 13.59 5.68
CA ASN A 2 17.88 12.65 6.38
C ASN A 2 17.72 11.24 5.79
N THR A 3 18.82 10.59 5.43
CA THR A 3 18.87 9.23 4.85
C THR A 3 18.11 8.22 5.72
N GLU A 4 18.10 8.42 7.04
CA GLU A 4 17.37 7.60 8.01
C GLU A 4 15.85 7.66 7.81
N LYS A 5 15.29 8.84 7.53
CA LYS A 5 13.85 9.01 7.24
C LYS A 5 13.47 8.30 5.94
N ILE A 6 14.33 8.37 4.93
CA ILE A 6 14.13 7.65 3.66
C ILE A 6 14.15 6.15 3.91
N ARG A 7 15.14 5.65 4.66
CA ARG A 7 15.27 4.23 4.99
C ARG A 7 14.08 3.70 5.78
N ALA A 8 13.48 4.51 6.66
CA ALA A 8 12.27 4.13 7.39
C ALA A 8 11.04 4.03 6.47
N LEU A 9 10.94 4.87 5.44
CA LEU A 9 9.80 4.91 4.52
C LEU A 9 9.86 3.84 3.43
N VAL A 10 11.04 3.54 2.91
CA VAL A 10 11.23 2.61 1.78
C VAL A 10 10.52 1.26 1.98
N PRO A 11 10.67 0.57 3.14
CA PRO A 11 9.97 -0.69 3.38
C PRO A 11 8.45 -0.57 3.24
N HIS A 12 7.86 0.53 3.73
CA HIS A 12 6.42 0.73 3.65
C HIS A 12 5.93 0.93 2.22
N TYR A 13 6.68 1.67 1.39
CA TYR A 13 6.35 1.82 -0.02
C TYR A 13 6.51 0.51 -0.79
N VAL A 14 7.54 -0.28 -0.47
CA VAL A 14 7.74 -1.61 -1.07
C VAL A 14 6.57 -2.53 -0.72
N VAL A 15 6.18 -2.61 0.55
CA VAL A 15 5.03 -3.42 1.00
C VAL A 15 3.75 -2.95 0.31
N MET A 16 3.45 -1.65 0.31
CA MET A 16 2.25 -1.11 -0.33
C MET A 16 2.21 -1.43 -1.84
N LEU A 17 3.34 -1.29 -2.53
CA LEU A 17 3.45 -1.61 -3.95
C LEU A 17 3.21 -3.10 -4.21
N VAL A 18 3.83 -3.97 -3.42
CA VAL A 18 3.64 -5.43 -3.49
C VAL A 18 2.18 -5.78 -3.20
N THR A 19 1.56 -5.18 -2.18
CA THR A 19 0.13 -5.39 -1.87
C THR A 19 -0.75 -4.99 -3.04
N VAL A 20 -0.53 -3.82 -3.66
CA VAL A 20 -1.28 -3.39 -4.85
C VAL A 20 -1.17 -4.40 -5.98
N PHE A 21 0.05 -4.80 -6.35
CA PHE A 21 0.26 -5.76 -7.43
C PHE A 21 -0.38 -7.11 -7.13
N LEU A 22 -0.24 -7.64 -5.91
CA LEU A 22 -0.84 -8.90 -5.51
C LEU A 22 -2.37 -8.84 -5.59
N VAL A 23 -3.00 -7.83 -5.00
CA VAL A 23 -4.47 -7.72 -4.97
C VAL A 23 -5.02 -7.55 -6.38
N VAL A 24 -4.43 -6.67 -7.21
CA VAL A 24 -4.88 -6.46 -8.59
C VAL A 24 -4.69 -7.73 -9.42
N SER A 25 -3.56 -8.43 -9.26
CA SER A 25 -3.29 -9.68 -10.00
C SER A 25 -4.30 -10.77 -9.65
N VAL A 26 -4.62 -10.92 -8.36
CA VAL A 26 -5.63 -11.87 -7.89
C VAL A 26 -7.02 -11.50 -8.44
N LEU A 27 -7.42 -10.23 -8.37
CA LEU A 27 -8.70 -9.79 -8.93
C LEU A 27 -8.80 -10.04 -10.43
N ARG A 28 -7.71 -9.81 -11.17
CA ARG A 28 -7.64 -10.04 -12.61
C ARG A 28 -7.74 -11.52 -12.95
N ALA A 29 -7.09 -12.38 -12.19
CA ALA A 29 -7.13 -13.83 -12.37
C ALA A 29 -8.51 -14.43 -12.07
N LEU A 30 -9.24 -13.90 -11.09
CA LEU A 30 -10.50 -14.47 -10.62
C LEU A 30 -11.74 -13.94 -11.35
N VAL A 31 -11.79 -12.64 -11.66
CA VAL A 31 -13.05 -11.98 -12.04
C VAL A 31 -12.96 -11.29 -13.41
N GLY A 32 -11.76 -11.09 -13.95
CA GLY A 32 -11.58 -10.28 -15.17
C GLY A 32 -12.04 -8.83 -14.93
N VAL A 33 -11.18 -8.01 -14.33
CA VAL A 33 -11.55 -6.66 -13.88
C VAL A 33 -11.43 -5.59 -14.97
N ARG A 34 -12.38 -4.66 -14.96
CA ARG A 34 -12.30 -3.40 -15.74
C ARG A 34 -11.36 -2.43 -15.02
N LEU A 35 -10.65 -1.60 -15.77
CA LEU A 35 -9.69 -0.61 -15.24
C LEU A 35 -10.24 0.24 -14.08
N ALA A 36 -11.53 0.61 -14.12
CA ALA A 36 -12.19 1.37 -13.06
C ALA A 36 -12.21 0.65 -11.70
N VAL A 37 -12.38 -0.68 -11.70
CA VAL A 37 -12.38 -1.50 -10.48
C VAL A 37 -10.97 -1.59 -9.91
N GLU A 38 -9.98 -1.82 -10.77
CA GLU A 38 -8.56 -1.84 -10.36
C GLU A 38 -8.17 -0.51 -9.73
N PHE A 39 -8.55 0.61 -10.36
CA PHE A 39 -8.28 1.94 -9.82
C PHE A 39 -8.93 2.16 -8.45
N ALA A 40 -10.21 1.81 -8.30
CA ALA A 40 -10.90 1.91 -7.01
C ALA A 40 -10.21 1.09 -5.92
N VAL A 41 -9.79 -0.14 -6.24
CA VAL A 41 -9.08 -1.02 -5.30
C VAL A 41 -7.72 -0.44 -4.91
N ILE A 42 -6.97 0.12 -5.87
CA ILE A 42 -5.70 0.78 -5.58
C ILE A 42 -5.90 1.94 -4.62
N LEU A 43 -6.91 2.79 -4.85
CA LEU A 43 -7.24 3.88 -3.94
C LEU A 43 -7.55 3.36 -2.53
N VAL A 44 -8.38 2.32 -2.42
CA VAL A 44 -8.70 1.69 -1.13
C VAL A 44 -7.43 1.23 -0.43
N ILE A 45 -6.52 0.53 -1.12
CA ILE A 45 -5.27 0.06 -0.53
C ILE A 45 -4.41 1.24 -0.05
N VAL A 46 -4.18 2.23 -0.90
CA VAL A 46 -3.32 3.39 -0.59
C VAL A 46 -3.86 4.17 0.61
N PHE A 47 -5.17 4.42 0.66
CA PHE A 47 -5.77 5.15 1.77
C PHE A 47 -5.86 4.33 3.05
N LEU A 48 -6.14 3.02 2.96
CA LEU A 48 -6.31 2.16 4.11
C LEU A 48 -4.97 1.73 4.73
N TYR A 49 -3.91 1.63 3.93
CA TYR A 49 -2.60 1.14 4.37
C TYR A 49 -2.03 1.91 5.58
N PRO A 50 -1.98 3.26 5.61
CA PRO A 50 -1.52 3.99 6.79
C PRO A 50 -2.34 3.71 8.05
N PHE A 51 -3.66 3.57 7.93
CA PHE A 51 -4.53 3.25 9.07
C PHE A 51 -4.22 1.85 9.63
N VAL A 52 -4.01 0.88 8.75
CA VAL A 52 -3.65 -0.50 9.14
C VAL A 52 -2.29 -0.51 9.83
N VAL A 53 -1.28 0.12 9.23
CA VAL A 53 0.08 0.16 9.79
C VAL A 53 0.13 0.87 11.14
N ARG A 54 -0.62 1.98 11.31
CA ARG A 54 -0.77 2.68 12.60
C ARG A 54 -1.42 1.78 13.65
N ARG A 55 -2.50 1.06 13.29
CA ARG A 55 -3.14 0.11 14.22
C ARG A 55 -2.22 -1.03 14.65
N LEU A 56 -1.32 -1.45 13.78
CA LEU A 56 -0.37 -2.53 14.06
C LEU A 56 0.88 -2.07 14.84
N GLY A 57 1.02 -0.76 15.10
CA GLY A 57 2.16 -0.20 15.83
C GLY A 57 3.47 -0.16 15.02
N TYR A 58 3.40 -0.33 13.70
CA TYR A 58 4.57 -0.27 12.80
C TYR A 58 4.68 1.05 12.04
N ALA A 59 3.94 2.09 12.45
CA ALA A 59 4.02 3.37 11.78
C ALA A 59 5.41 4.01 12.01
N PRO A 60 6.09 4.48 10.95
CA PRO A 60 7.32 5.22 11.12
C PRO A 60 7.03 6.59 11.75
N GLU A 61 7.94 7.09 12.58
CA GLU A 61 7.78 8.38 13.28
C GLU A 61 7.49 9.56 12.34
N VAL A 62 7.91 9.48 11.07
CA VAL A 62 7.65 10.51 10.06
C VAL A 62 6.17 10.61 9.63
N TRP A 63 5.31 9.68 10.06
CA TRP A 63 3.86 9.73 9.82
C TRP A 63 3.05 10.30 10.98
N GLU A 64 3.70 10.63 12.09
CA GLU A 64 3.15 11.49 13.14
C GLU A 64 3.21 12.96 12.70
#